data_AF-A0AA42XN81-F1
#
_entry.id   AF-A0AA42XN81-F1
#
_cell.length_a   1.000
_cell.length_b   1.000
_cell.length_c   1.000
_cell.angle_alpha   90.00
_cell.angle_beta   90.00
_cell.angle_gamma   90.00
#
_symmetry.space_group_name_H-M   'P 1'
#
loop_
_entity.id
_entity.type
_entity.pdbx_description
1 polymer ?
#
loop_
_entity_poly.entity_id
_entity_poly.type
_entity_poly.pdbx_seq_one_letter_code
_entity_poly.pdbx_strand_id
1 'polypeptide(L)'
;MIIYRLTLGSMLCLVATAGCSAREVKEGGHVDACMSVIADYVKTSRGWGRDLYDIVPEGKEGPLRGYAVMHRDDKGRLPSEELKSFHVDLDSSCKAVVAELGYQ
;
A
#
# COMPACT_ATOMS: atom_id res chain seq x y z
N MET A 1 1.23 -16.01 -63.86
CA MET A 1 0.43 -14.91 -63.30
C MET A 1 -0.35 -15.48 -62.12
N ILE A 2 0.17 -15.33 -60.91
CA ILE A 2 -0.37 -15.96 -59.70
C ILE A 2 -1.00 -14.83 -58.87
N ILE A 3 -2.31 -14.84 -58.72
CA ILE A 3 -3.03 -13.93 -57.83
C ILE A 3 -3.97 -14.77 -56.99
N TYR A 4 -3.50 -15.18 -55.81
CA TYR A 4 -4.35 -15.59 -54.70
C TYR A 4 -4.00 -14.69 -53.52
N ARG A 5 -4.82 -13.67 -53.30
CA ARG A 5 -4.75 -12.87 -52.07
C ARG A 5 -5.68 -13.51 -51.05
N LEU A 6 -5.09 -14.30 -50.13
CA LEU A 6 -5.72 -14.68 -48.88
C LEU A 6 -5.97 -13.41 -48.06
N THR A 7 -7.23 -13.09 -47.81
CA THR A 7 -7.64 -12.16 -46.77
C THR A 7 -8.21 -12.98 -45.62
N LEU A 8 -7.42 -13.21 -44.56
CA LEU A 8 -7.97 -13.52 -43.25
C LEU A 8 -6.90 -13.29 -42.18
N GLY A 9 -7.21 -12.45 -41.19
CA GLY A 9 -6.39 -12.30 -40.00
C GLY A 9 -6.13 -10.86 -39.62
N SER A 10 -7.17 -10.14 -39.17
CA SER A 10 -6.94 -9.01 -38.27
C SER A 10 -7.55 -9.36 -36.92
N MET A 11 -6.67 -9.89 -36.08
CA MET A 11 -6.91 -10.23 -34.68
C MET A 11 -7.00 -8.92 -33.91
N LEU A 12 -8.22 -8.51 -33.54
CA LEU A 12 -8.42 -7.40 -32.61
C LEU A 12 -7.98 -7.85 -31.22
N CYS A 13 -6.74 -7.49 -30.84
CA CYS A 13 -6.32 -7.53 -29.45
C CYS A 13 -7.04 -6.40 -28.70
N LEU A 14 -8.09 -6.77 -27.97
CA LEU A 14 -8.67 -5.93 -26.92
C LEU A 14 -7.61 -5.75 -25.82
N VAL A 15 -6.91 -4.62 -25.85
CA VAL A 15 -6.09 -4.18 -24.72
C VAL A 15 -7.06 -3.72 -23.64
N ALA A 16 -7.38 -4.63 -22.72
CA ALA A 16 -8.02 -4.26 -21.46
C ALA A 16 -6.98 -3.47 -20.64
N THR A 17 -7.05 -2.14 -20.71
CA THR A 17 -6.37 -1.29 -19.73
C THR A 17 -7.04 -1.52 -18.39
N ALA A 18 -6.48 -2.42 -17.58
CA ALA A 18 -6.72 -2.43 -16.14
C ALA A 18 -6.11 -1.15 -15.56
N GLY A 19 -6.81 -0.03 -15.72
CA GLY A 19 -6.49 1.21 -15.03
C GLY A 19 -6.67 0.94 -13.54
N CYS A 20 -5.56 0.93 -12.80
CA CYS A 20 -5.57 0.96 -11.34
C CYS A 20 -6.42 2.17 -10.93
N SER A 21 -7.60 1.89 -10.38
CA SER A 21 -8.48 2.89 -9.80
C SER A 21 -7.79 3.40 -8.53
N ALA A 22 -6.97 4.43 -8.68
CA ALA A 22 -6.55 5.27 -7.57
C ALA A 22 -7.80 5.97 -7.04
N ARG A 23 -8.50 5.31 -6.11
CA ARG A 23 -9.55 5.95 -5.33
C ARG A 23 -8.86 6.93 -4.40
N GLU A 24 -8.91 8.21 -4.76
CA GLU A 24 -8.65 9.31 -3.84
C GLU A 24 -9.64 9.21 -2.67
N VAL A 25 -9.16 8.72 -1.53
CA VAL A 25 -9.92 8.73 -0.29
C VAL A 25 -9.85 10.15 0.24
N LYS A 26 -10.99 10.85 0.13
CA LYS A 26 -11.22 12.20 0.64
C LYS A 26 -10.74 12.32 2.08
N GLU A 27 -9.72 13.15 2.27
CA GLU A 27 -9.31 13.74 3.53
C GLU A 27 -10.49 14.50 4.14
N GLY A 28 -10.99 14.01 5.26
CA GLY A 28 -12.12 14.59 5.96
C GLY A 28 -12.11 14.20 7.43
N GLY A 29 -11.24 14.84 8.21
CA GLY A 29 -11.41 15.17 9.64
C GLY A 29 -11.77 14.09 10.65
N HIS A 30 -11.80 12.81 10.27
CA HIS A 30 -11.98 11.68 11.16
C HIS A 30 -10.64 10.97 11.26
N VAL A 31 -9.93 11.17 12.37
CA VAL A 31 -8.72 10.39 12.63
C VAL A 31 -9.17 8.93 12.74
N ASP A 32 -8.85 8.14 11.72
CA ASP A 32 -9.11 6.70 11.69
C ASP A 32 -8.54 6.09 12.97
N ALA A 33 -9.36 5.39 13.75
CA ALA A 33 -8.97 4.79 15.03
C ALA A 33 -7.75 3.86 14.89
N CYS A 34 -7.53 3.29 13.70
CA CYS A 34 -6.33 2.53 13.38
C CYS A 34 -5.05 3.38 13.48
N MET A 35 -5.11 4.66 13.11
CA MET A 35 -3.95 5.56 13.10
C MET A 35 -3.39 5.80 14.50
N SER A 36 -4.24 5.92 15.51
CA SER A 36 -3.80 6.09 16.90
C SER A 36 -3.15 4.82 17.44
N VAL A 37 -3.69 3.64 17.10
CA VAL A 37 -3.07 2.36 17.51
C VAL A 37 -1.70 2.18 16.87
N ILE A 38 -1.55 2.51 15.59
CA ILE A 38 -0.24 2.50 14.92
C ILE A 38 0.70 3.52 15.55
N ALA A 39 0.20 4.72 15.89
CA ALA A 39 1.00 5.75 16.55
C ALA A 39 1.59 5.27 17.87
N ASP A 40 0.76 4.70 18.73
CA ASP A 40 1.17 4.17 20.02
C ASP A 40 2.11 2.97 19.87
N TYR A 41 1.85 2.10 18.88
CA TYR A 41 2.72 0.98 18.56
C TYR A 41 4.12 1.47 18.17
N VAL A 42 4.24 2.37 17.18
CA VAL A 42 5.52 2.91 16.71
C VAL A 42 6.28 3.61 17.83
N LYS A 43 5.58 4.40 18.65
CA LYS A 43 6.19 5.05 19.82
C LYS A 43 6.74 4.03 20.81
N THR A 44 6.00 2.95 21.06
CA THR A 44 6.40 1.91 22.03
C THR A 44 7.52 1.01 21.49
N SER A 45 7.46 0.63 20.22
CA SER A 45 8.37 -0.34 19.61
C SER A 45 9.66 0.28 19.07
N ARG A 46 9.63 1.56 18.67
CA ARG A 46 10.79 2.26 18.07
C ARG A 46 11.16 3.56 18.78
N GLY A 47 10.29 4.12 19.62
CA GLY A 47 10.54 5.39 20.31
C GLY A 47 10.40 6.63 19.41
N TRP A 48 9.84 6.49 18.21
CA TRP A 48 9.77 7.60 17.26
C TRP A 48 8.68 8.60 17.61
N GLY A 49 8.97 9.88 17.34
CA GLY A 49 7.98 10.96 17.31
C GLY A 49 7.12 10.91 16.04
N ARG A 50 5.91 11.47 16.12
CA ARG A 50 4.95 11.55 15.00
C ARG A 50 5.45 12.34 13.80
N ASP A 51 6.47 13.15 13.99
CA ASP A 51 7.13 13.98 13.00
C ASP A 51 8.20 13.23 12.19
N LEU A 52 8.55 12.00 12.57
CA LEU A 52 9.60 11.22 11.91
C LEU A 52 9.08 10.26 10.84
N TYR A 53 7.77 10.05 10.77
CA TYR A 53 7.18 9.09 9.84
C TYR A 53 5.77 9.51 9.43
N ASP A 54 5.32 8.96 8.31
CA ASP A 54 3.96 9.10 7.82
C ASP A 54 3.29 7.72 7.83
N ILE A 55 1.97 7.66 8.01
CA ILE A 55 1.20 6.42 7.92
C ILE A 55 0.34 6.48 6.66
N VAL A 56 0.47 5.47 5.81
CA VAL A 56 -0.28 5.38 4.54
C VAL A 56 -1.12 4.10 4.54
N PRO A 57 -2.44 4.18 4.33
CA PRO A 57 -3.25 2.98 4.16
C PRO A 57 -2.85 2.21 2.89
N GLU A 58 -2.60 0.90 3.00
CA GLU A 58 -2.24 0.04 1.86
C GLU A 58 -3.40 -0.86 1.40
N GLY A 59 -4.43 -1.02 2.23
CA GLY A 59 -5.65 -1.73 1.86
C GLY A 59 -6.14 -2.69 2.93
N LYS A 60 -6.85 -3.72 2.49
CA LYS A 60 -7.38 -4.77 3.38
C LYS A 60 -7.08 -6.13 2.77
N GLU A 61 -6.56 -7.03 3.59
CA GLU A 61 -6.39 -8.44 3.25
C GLU A 61 -7.23 -9.28 4.21
N GLY A 62 -8.33 -9.82 3.68
CA GLY A 62 -9.33 -10.52 4.50
C GLY A 62 -9.87 -9.61 5.63
N PRO A 63 -9.81 -10.03 6.92
CA PRO A 63 -10.25 -9.20 8.03
C PRO A 63 -9.23 -8.12 8.43
N LEU A 64 -8.02 -8.15 7.89
CA LEU A 64 -6.93 -7.27 8.31
C LEU A 64 -6.95 -5.95 7.56
N ARG A 65 -6.41 -4.92 8.21
CA ARG A 65 -6.21 -3.59 7.63
C ARG A 65 -4.72 -3.29 7.59
N GLY A 66 -4.19 -3.17 6.38
CA GLY A 66 -2.78 -2.95 6.12
C GLY A 66 -2.43 -1.47 6.04
N TYR A 67 -1.31 -1.10 6.66
CA TYR A 67 -0.77 0.25 6.63
C TYR A 67 0.75 0.23 6.48
N ALA A 68 1.27 1.14 5.65
CA ALA A 68 2.68 1.47 5.60
C ALA A 68 3.03 2.50 6.68
N VAL A 69 4.09 2.23 7.44
CA VAL A 69 4.78 3.20 8.29
C VAL A 69 6.03 3.64 7.55
N MET A 70 5.98 4.84 6.97
CA MET A 70 7.04 5.38 6.12
C MET A 70 7.93 6.33 6.92
N HIS A 71 9.13 5.88 7.30
CA HIS A 71 10.09 6.74 7.97
C HIS A 71 10.63 7.79 7.00
N ARG A 72 10.71 9.04 7.43
CA ARG A 72 11.09 10.18 6.56
C ARG A 72 12.53 10.17 6.08
N ASP A 73 13.39 9.36 6.69
CA ASP A 73 14.76 9.12 6.19
C ASP A 73 14.79 8.19 4.96
N ASP A 74 13.75 7.38 4.77
CA ASP A 74 13.73 6.36 3.70
C ASP A 74 13.15 6.87 2.39
N LYS A 75 12.85 8.17 2.30
CA LYS A 75 12.18 8.87 1.18
C LYS A 75 12.41 8.23 -0.19
N GLY A 76 11.39 7.51 -0.67
CA GLY A 76 11.33 6.96 -2.04
C GLY A 76 12.36 5.87 -2.34
N ARG A 77 13.05 5.34 -1.32
CA ARG A 77 13.97 4.22 -1.47
C ARG A 77 13.18 2.94 -1.68
N LEU A 78 13.71 2.06 -2.50
CA LEU A 78 13.15 0.72 -2.65
C LEU A 78 13.28 -0.04 -1.32
N PRO A 79 12.31 -0.90 -0.99
CA PRO A 79 12.41 -1.90 0.07
C PRO A 79 13.81 -2.49 0.21
N SER A 80 14.33 -2.53 1.43
CA SER A 80 15.56 -3.22 1.80
C SER A 80 15.62 -3.34 3.33
N GLU A 81 16.36 -4.33 3.85
CA GLU A 81 16.49 -4.57 5.30
C GLU A 81 17.12 -3.40 6.07
N GLU A 82 17.79 -2.46 5.40
CA GLU A 82 18.36 -1.26 6.01
C GLU A 82 17.35 -0.12 6.17
N LEU A 83 16.17 -0.21 5.53
CA LEU A 83 15.14 0.80 5.66
C LEU A 83 14.45 0.66 7.01
N LYS A 84 14.11 1.82 7.57
CA LYS A 84 13.35 1.92 8.81
C LYS A 84 11.85 1.71 8.57
N SER A 85 11.37 1.90 7.35
CA SER A 85 9.97 1.80 6.97
C SER A 85 9.50 0.35 7.00
N PHE A 86 8.25 0.14 7.39
CA PHE A 86 7.67 -1.20 7.51
C PHE A 86 6.17 -1.18 7.30
N HIS A 87 5.61 -2.35 7.03
CA HIS A 87 4.19 -2.61 6.97
C HIS A 87 3.67 -3.10 8.33
N VAL A 88 2.44 -2.71 8.67
CA VAL A 88 1.69 -3.26 9.79
C VAL A 88 0.29 -3.68 9.38
N ASP A 89 -0.13 -4.83 9.90
CA ASP A 89 -1.52 -5.29 9.84
C ASP A 89 -2.21 -5.04 11.16
N LEU A 90 -3.42 -4.48 11.10
CA LEU A 90 -4.31 -4.33 12.24
C LEU A 90 -5.51 -5.25 12.13
N ASP A 91 -6.06 -5.62 13.28
CA ASP A 91 -7.35 -6.28 13.32
C ASP A 91 -8.47 -5.41 12.71
N SER A 92 -9.58 -6.07 12.34
CA SER A 92 -10.72 -5.42 11.67
C SER A 92 -11.34 -4.26 12.47
N SER A 93 -11.15 -4.28 13.79
CA SER A 93 -11.68 -3.33 14.77
C SER A 93 -10.68 -2.23 15.17
N CYS A 94 -9.48 -2.20 14.58
CA CYS A 94 -8.43 -1.23 14.89
C CYS A 94 -8.03 -1.22 16.38
N LYS A 95 -7.94 -2.38 17.05
CA LYS A 95 -7.58 -2.43 18.48
C LYS A 95 -6.11 -2.80 18.72
N ALA A 96 -5.52 -3.58 17.84
CA ALA A 96 -4.13 -4.01 17.94
C ALA A 96 -3.48 -4.18 16.56
N VAL A 97 -2.16 -3.99 16.55
CA VAL A 97 -1.28 -4.48 15.48
C VAL A 97 -1.13 -5.99 15.67
N VAL A 98 -1.44 -6.77 14.65
CA VAL A 98 -1.39 -8.25 14.68
C VAL A 98 -0.19 -8.80 13.93
N ALA A 99 0.38 -8.04 12.99
CA ALA A 99 1.63 -8.38 12.32
C ALA A 99 2.42 -7.12 11.94
N GLU A 100 3.74 -7.27 11.87
CA GLU A 100 4.68 -6.30 11.33
C GLU A 100 5.53 -7.02 10.29
N LEU A 101 5.74 -6.39 9.12
CA LEU A 101 6.57 -6.91 8.06
C LEU A 101 7.55 -5.82 7.61
N GLY A 102 8.84 -6.13 7.65
CA GLY A 102 9.85 -5.25 7.04
C GLY A 102 9.74 -5.26 5.52
N TYR A 103 9.97 -4.11 4.89
CA TYR A 103 10.07 -4.04 3.43
C TYR A 103 11.44 -4.59 2.99
N GLN A 104 11.45 -5.71 2.25
CA GLN A 104 12.67 -6.39 1.75
C GLN A 104 13.00 -6.03 0.30
#